data_AF-A0A949AI05-F1
#
_entry.id   AF-A0A949AI05-F1
#
_cell.length_a   1.000
_cell.length_b   1.000
_cell.length_c   1.000
_cell.angle_alpha   90.00
_cell.angle_beta   90.00
_cell.angle_gamma   90.00
#
_symmetry.space_group_name_H-M   'P 1'
#
loop_
_entity.id
_entity.type
_entity.pdbx_description
1 polymer ?
#
loop_
_entity_poly.entity_id
_entity_poly.type
_entity_poly.pdbx_seq_one_letter_code
_entity_poly.pdbx_strand_id
1 'polypeptide(L)'
;MKVRKTIFIIILTFAMEYSAFATDMTKIYKKAESDAKGGHADFAFMGYRKVLSANPKESYKQQALFAVAEYYYKMSDHKNSAKYFKEYLKVSKDENGRLFAFVYLMKLAKIEKNESLIVDLESEIKLVKRNSFIFDNTKEYSFESPLNRNHRAVYYIDKIEFYVEKENIASIFF
;
A
#
# COMPACT_ATOMS: atom_id res chain seq x y z
N MET A 1 -27.47 40.01 17.50
CA MET A 1 -28.23 38.77 17.20
C MET A 1 -28.11 38.30 15.73
N LYS A 2 -28.02 39.21 14.73
CA LYS A 2 -27.87 38.85 13.31
C LYS A 2 -26.56 38.11 12.98
N VAL A 3 -25.41 38.57 13.49
CA VAL A 3 -24.08 37.98 13.22
C VAL A 3 -23.95 36.53 13.70
N ARG A 4 -24.54 36.18 14.86
CA ARG A 4 -24.57 34.79 15.37
C ARG A 4 -25.37 33.85 14.47
N LYS A 5 -26.47 34.32 13.86
CA LYS A 5 -27.27 33.53 12.91
C LYS A 5 -26.51 33.32 11.59
N THR A 6 -25.79 34.34 11.10
CA THR A 6 -24.99 34.22 9.87
C THR A 6 -23.82 33.25 10.02
N ILE A 7 -23.11 33.29 11.15
CA ILE A 7 -22.03 32.33 11.45
C ILE A 7 -22.58 30.89 11.53
N PHE A 8 -23.74 30.70 12.15
CA PHE A 8 -24.36 29.38 12.26
C PHE A 8 -24.77 28.83 10.89
N ILE A 9 -25.28 29.67 9.99
CA ILE A 9 -25.65 29.28 8.61
C ILE A 9 -24.40 28.91 7.80
N ILE A 10 -23.31 29.66 7.92
CA ILE A 10 -22.04 29.36 7.22
C ILE A 10 -21.44 28.04 7.69
N ILE A 11 -21.47 27.77 9.00
CA ILE A 11 -21.02 26.48 9.57
C ILE A 11 -21.90 25.33 9.07
N LEU A 12 -23.23 25.55 8.97
CA LEU A 12 -24.17 24.52 8.52
C LEU A 12 -24.00 24.20 7.02
N THR A 13 -23.78 25.21 6.17
CA THR A 13 -23.49 25.00 4.73
C THR A 13 -22.16 24.31 4.53
N PHE A 14 -21.13 24.69 5.29
CA PHE A 14 -19.83 24.02 5.24
C PHE A 14 -19.94 22.56 5.71
N ALA A 15 -20.73 22.26 6.75
CA ALA A 15 -20.94 20.90 7.21
C ALA A 15 -21.67 20.01 6.17
N MET A 16 -22.62 20.55 5.41
CA MET A 16 -23.33 19.80 4.37
C MET A 16 -22.43 19.44 3.18
N GLU A 17 -21.57 20.37 2.73
CA GLU A 17 -20.64 20.11 1.61
C GLU A 17 -19.61 19.02 1.95
N TYR A 18 -19.09 19.00 3.18
CA TYR A 18 -18.20 17.94 3.65
C TYR A 18 -18.86 16.56 3.65
N SER A 19 -20.16 16.51 4.02
CA SER A 19 -20.90 15.24 4.08
C SER A 19 -21.15 14.65 2.68
N ALA A 20 -21.47 15.49 1.69
CA ALA A 20 -21.67 15.06 0.32
C ALA A 20 -20.37 14.55 -0.33
N PHE A 21 -19.26 15.28 -0.14
CA PHE A 21 -17.94 14.90 -0.66
C PHE A 21 -17.42 13.60 -0.05
N ALA A 22 -17.57 13.41 1.26
CA ALA A 22 -17.16 12.18 1.94
C ALA A 22 -17.97 10.95 1.48
N THR A 23 -19.26 11.14 1.16
CA THR A 23 -20.13 10.09 0.64
C THR A 23 -19.72 9.68 -0.77
N ASP A 24 -19.40 10.63 -1.64
CA ASP A 24 -18.91 10.35 -3.00
C ASP A 24 -17.57 9.61 -2.99
N MET A 25 -16.63 10.02 -2.13
CA MET A 25 -15.34 9.36 -2.02
C MET A 25 -15.44 7.91 -1.55
N THR A 26 -16.30 7.64 -0.57
CA THR A 26 -16.54 6.28 -0.09
C THR A 26 -17.08 5.41 -1.21
N LYS A 27 -17.95 5.95 -2.06
CA LYS A 27 -18.49 5.24 -3.23
C LYS A 27 -17.40 4.96 -4.28
N ILE A 28 -16.55 5.93 -4.59
CA ILE A 28 -15.43 5.76 -5.53
C ILE A 28 -14.46 4.68 -5.02
N TYR A 29 -14.10 4.73 -3.74
CA TYR A 29 -13.21 3.76 -3.12
C TYR A 29 -13.82 2.35 -3.14
N LYS A 30 -15.09 2.19 -2.73
CA LYS A 30 -15.77 0.88 -2.76
C LYS A 30 -15.88 0.30 -4.17
N LYS A 31 -16.07 1.16 -5.17
CA LYS A 31 -16.06 0.72 -6.57
C LYS A 31 -14.67 0.18 -6.96
N ALA A 32 -13.60 0.91 -6.62
CA ALA A 32 -12.23 0.47 -6.89
C ALA A 32 -11.92 -0.89 -6.23
N GLU A 33 -12.38 -1.09 -4.99
CA GLU A 33 -12.26 -2.36 -4.27
C GLU A 33 -13.03 -3.49 -4.97
N SER A 34 -14.26 -3.21 -5.42
CA SER A 34 -15.06 -4.17 -6.18
C SER A 34 -14.41 -4.54 -7.51
N ASP A 35 -13.87 -3.55 -8.23
CA ASP A 35 -13.16 -3.78 -9.49
C ASP A 35 -11.91 -4.65 -9.24
N ALA A 36 -11.15 -4.38 -8.18
CA ALA A 36 -9.99 -5.21 -7.79
C ALA A 36 -10.39 -6.65 -7.49
N LYS A 37 -11.46 -6.85 -6.70
CA LYS A 37 -12.00 -8.18 -6.38
C LYS A 37 -12.51 -8.92 -7.62
N GLY A 38 -13.04 -8.19 -8.60
CA GLY A 38 -13.46 -8.73 -9.90
C GLY A 38 -12.31 -9.03 -10.87
N GLY A 39 -11.05 -8.79 -10.49
CA GLY A 39 -9.89 -8.96 -11.37
C GLY A 39 -9.71 -7.84 -12.40
N HIS A 40 -10.48 -6.76 -12.28
CA HIS A 40 -10.47 -5.59 -13.16
C HIS A 40 -9.41 -4.57 -12.71
N ALA A 41 -8.13 -4.97 -12.74
CA ALA A 41 -7.03 -4.21 -12.17
C ALA A 41 -6.88 -2.78 -12.73
N ASP A 42 -7.12 -2.58 -14.02
CA ASP A 42 -7.02 -1.25 -14.67
C ASP A 42 -8.08 -0.29 -14.14
N PHE A 43 -9.32 -0.78 -13.98
CA PHE A 43 -10.43 0.00 -13.42
C PHE A 43 -10.22 0.28 -11.93
N ALA A 44 -9.74 -0.71 -11.17
CA ALA A 44 -9.35 -0.52 -9.78
C ALA A 44 -8.27 0.56 -9.64
N PHE A 45 -7.23 0.50 -10.48
CA PHE A 45 -6.18 1.51 -10.53
C PHE A 45 -6.73 2.91 -10.80
N MET A 46 -7.61 3.07 -11.80
CA MET A 46 -8.26 4.36 -12.08
C MET A 46 -9.05 4.87 -10.88
N GLY A 47 -9.78 3.99 -10.20
CA GLY A 47 -10.53 4.31 -8.98
C GLY A 47 -9.61 4.77 -7.85
N TYR A 48 -8.57 4.01 -7.53
CA TYR A 48 -7.60 4.36 -6.48
C TYR A 48 -6.82 5.64 -6.80
N ARG A 49 -6.47 5.89 -8.07
CA ARG A 49 -5.89 7.17 -8.50
C ARG A 49 -6.82 8.34 -8.23
N LYS A 50 -8.12 8.18 -8.51
CA LYS A 50 -9.14 9.20 -8.20
C LYS A 50 -9.24 9.43 -6.69
N VAL A 51 -9.23 8.37 -5.88
CA VAL A 51 -9.20 8.47 -4.41
C VAL A 51 -8.00 9.31 -3.94
N LEU A 52 -6.80 9.06 -4.44
CA LEU A 52 -5.59 9.81 -4.06
C LEU A 52 -5.66 11.30 -4.44
N SER A 53 -6.28 11.64 -5.58
CA SER A 53 -6.42 13.04 -6.02
C SER A 53 -7.35 13.88 -5.14
N ALA A 54 -8.16 13.25 -4.30
CA ALA A 54 -9.25 13.91 -3.57
C ALA A 54 -8.94 14.17 -2.09
N ASN A 55 -7.69 14.03 -1.65
CA ASN A 55 -7.26 14.11 -0.25
C ASN A 55 -8.06 13.17 0.69
N PRO A 56 -7.87 11.85 0.54
CA PRO A 56 -8.71 10.86 1.18
C PRO A 56 -8.39 10.69 2.67
N LYS A 57 -9.32 10.05 3.39
CA LYS A 57 -9.07 9.52 4.74
C LYS A 57 -7.81 8.66 4.74
N GLU A 58 -7.08 8.64 5.86
CA GLU A 58 -5.78 7.98 5.95
C GLU A 58 -5.81 6.49 5.57
N SER A 59 -6.86 5.76 5.97
CA SER A 59 -7.03 4.34 5.60
C SER A 59 -7.17 4.13 4.09
N TYR A 60 -7.99 4.95 3.43
CA TYR A 60 -8.15 4.91 1.97
C TYR A 60 -6.88 5.35 1.25
N LYS A 61 -6.17 6.34 1.82
CA LYS A 61 -4.88 6.80 1.31
C LYS A 61 -3.86 5.65 1.30
N GLN A 62 -3.69 4.96 2.43
CA GLN A 62 -2.74 3.85 2.55
C GLN A 62 -3.03 2.77 1.50
N GLN A 63 -4.28 2.32 1.40
CA GLN A 63 -4.63 1.28 0.45
C GLN A 63 -4.48 1.72 -1.02
N ALA A 64 -4.94 2.92 -1.35
CA ALA A 64 -4.83 3.45 -2.70
C ALA A 64 -3.35 3.65 -3.11
N LEU A 65 -2.48 4.08 -2.18
CA LEU A 65 -1.04 4.20 -2.44
C LEU A 65 -0.43 2.84 -2.79
N PHE A 66 -0.73 1.79 -2.02
CA PHE A 66 -0.20 0.45 -2.30
C PHE A 66 -0.70 -0.07 -3.65
N ALA A 67 -2.01 0.02 -3.91
CA ALA A 67 -2.59 -0.41 -5.18
C ALA A 67 -1.97 0.29 -6.38
N VAL A 68 -1.83 1.61 -6.31
CA VAL A 68 -1.24 2.41 -7.39
C VAL A 68 0.23 2.07 -7.58
N ALA A 69 1.00 1.87 -6.51
CA ALA A 69 2.40 1.48 -6.57
C ALA A 69 2.59 0.11 -7.23
N GLU A 70 1.77 -0.87 -6.83
CA GLU A 70 1.79 -2.23 -7.36
C GLU A 70 1.36 -2.28 -8.82
N TYR A 71 0.36 -1.50 -9.21
CA TYR A 71 -0.05 -1.38 -10.61
C TYR A 71 1.10 -0.85 -11.48
N TYR A 72 1.75 0.24 -11.06
CA TYR A 72 2.90 0.79 -11.78
C TYR A 72 4.06 -0.20 -11.86
N TYR A 73 4.30 -0.99 -10.80
CA TYR A 73 5.31 -2.05 -10.82
C TYR A 73 5.01 -3.05 -11.94
N LYS A 74 3.75 -3.53 -12.04
CA LYS A 74 3.33 -4.49 -13.09
C LYS A 74 3.45 -3.91 -14.50
N MET A 75 3.26 -2.61 -14.66
CA MET A 75 3.40 -1.90 -15.93
C MET A 75 4.85 -1.50 -16.24
N SER A 76 5.83 -1.96 -15.45
CA SER A 76 7.25 -1.62 -15.55
C SER A 76 7.54 -0.11 -15.45
N ASP A 77 6.62 0.66 -14.86
CA ASP A 77 6.84 2.07 -14.51
C ASP A 77 7.51 2.14 -13.14
N HIS A 78 8.80 1.79 -13.13
CA HIS A 78 9.62 1.67 -11.93
C HIS A 78 9.68 2.99 -11.14
N LYS A 79 9.74 4.12 -11.84
CA LYS A 79 9.83 5.44 -11.23
C LYS A 79 8.57 5.78 -10.42
N ASN A 80 7.39 5.62 -11.02
CA ASN A 80 6.14 5.90 -10.30
C ASN A 80 5.90 4.84 -9.22
N SER A 81 6.20 3.57 -9.48
CA SER A 81 6.10 2.53 -8.47
C SER A 81 6.92 2.84 -7.22
N ALA A 82 8.21 3.17 -7.38
CA ALA A 82 9.07 3.53 -6.27
C ALA A 82 8.56 4.76 -5.50
N LYS A 83 8.08 5.78 -6.21
CA LYS A 83 7.49 6.98 -5.61
C LYS A 83 6.31 6.61 -4.70
N TYR A 84 5.35 5.83 -5.21
CA TYR A 84 4.13 5.49 -4.46
C TYR A 84 4.40 4.54 -3.29
N PHE A 85 5.33 3.57 -3.42
CA PHE A 85 5.73 2.75 -2.27
C PHE A 85 6.43 3.56 -1.18
N LYS A 86 7.29 4.53 -1.54
CA LYS A 86 7.91 5.44 -0.57
C LYS A 86 6.86 6.31 0.13
N GLU A 87 5.84 6.77 -0.58
CA GLU A 87 4.71 7.49 0.03
C GLU A 87 3.89 6.59 0.95
N TYR A 88 3.63 5.34 0.55
CA TYR A 88 2.94 4.35 1.37
C TYR A 88 3.65 4.12 2.71
N LEU A 89 4.98 3.93 2.69
CA LEU A 89 5.78 3.70 3.89
C LEU A 89 5.78 4.88 4.87
N LYS A 90 5.49 6.10 4.41
CA LYS A 90 5.37 7.29 5.29
C LYS A 90 4.08 7.31 6.09
N VAL A 91 3.01 6.70 5.58
CA VAL A 91 1.67 6.79 6.19
C VAL A 91 1.18 5.45 6.73
N SER A 92 1.69 4.32 6.24
CA SER A 92 1.20 3.01 6.62
C SER A 92 1.69 2.57 8.00
N LYS A 93 0.74 2.01 8.77
CA LYS A 93 0.98 1.33 10.05
C LYS A 93 0.80 -0.20 9.94
N ASP A 94 0.41 -0.70 8.77
CA ASP A 94 0.25 -2.13 8.52
C ASP A 94 1.62 -2.79 8.33
N GLU A 95 2.05 -3.60 9.30
CA GLU A 95 3.37 -4.23 9.29
C GLU A 95 3.59 -5.12 8.06
N ASN A 96 2.58 -5.89 7.63
CA ASN A 96 2.75 -6.82 6.53
C ASN A 96 2.78 -6.07 5.19
N GLY A 97 1.89 -5.10 4.96
CA GLY A 97 1.97 -4.26 3.77
C GLY A 97 3.27 -3.44 3.71
N ARG A 98 3.79 -2.97 4.86
CA ARG A 98 5.12 -2.31 4.91
C ARG A 98 6.24 -3.25 4.50
N LEU A 99 6.25 -4.48 4.99
CA LEU A 99 7.20 -5.52 4.59
C LEU A 99 7.21 -5.70 3.07
N PHE A 100 6.04 -5.90 2.45
CA PHE A 100 5.96 -6.09 0.99
C PHE A 100 6.31 -4.82 0.20
N ALA A 101 6.01 -3.63 0.72
CA ALA A 101 6.46 -2.38 0.10
C ALA A 101 7.99 -2.27 0.07
N PHE A 102 8.70 -2.67 1.15
CA PHE A 102 10.16 -2.74 1.15
C PHE A 102 10.69 -3.76 0.14
N VAL A 103 10.06 -4.93 0.02
CA VAL A 103 10.45 -5.95 -0.96
C VAL A 103 10.31 -5.42 -2.39
N TYR A 104 9.20 -4.75 -2.72
CA TYR A 104 9.04 -4.12 -4.04
C TYR A 104 10.11 -3.06 -4.29
N LEU A 105 10.38 -2.19 -3.32
CA LEU A 105 11.45 -1.19 -3.44
C LEU A 105 12.83 -1.83 -3.64
N MET A 106 13.10 -2.97 -2.99
CA MET A 106 14.36 -3.68 -3.15
C MET A 106 14.48 -4.25 -4.56
N LYS A 107 13.39 -4.80 -5.12
CA LYS A 107 13.37 -5.25 -6.53
C LYS A 107 13.64 -4.11 -7.49
N LEU A 108 13.02 -2.95 -7.26
CA LEU A 108 13.27 -1.75 -8.07
C LEU A 108 14.72 -1.28 -7.95
N ALA A 109 15.30 -1.29 -6.75
CA ALA A 109 16.71 -0.98 -6.54
C ALA A 109 17.66 -1.96 -7.26
N LYS A 110 17.32 -3.25 -7.30
CA LYS A 110 18.04 -4.29 -8.07
C LYS A 110 18.00 -4.02 -9.58
N ILE A 111 16.86 -3.59 -10.11
CA ILE A 111 16.74 -3.18 -11.52
C ILE A 111 17.62 -1.96 -11.82
N GLU A 112 17.66 -0.99 -10.90
CA GLU A 112 18.47 0.22 -11.01
C GLU A 112 19.96 0.00 -10.68
N LYS A 113 20.35 -1.19 -10.22
CA LYS A 113 21.70 -1.53 -9.73
C LYS A 113 22.20 -0.60 -8.63
N ASN A 114 21.30 -0.19 -7.74
CA ASN A 114 21.61 0.68 -6.61
C ASN A 114 21.95 -0.14 -5.37
N GLU A 115 23.19 -0.62 -5.28
CA GLU A 115 23.67 -1.52 -4.22
C GLU A 115 23.48 -0.95 -2.80
N SER A 116 23.74 0.35 -2.62
CA SER A 116 23.55 1.00 -1.31
C SER A 116 22.09 0.88 -0.84
N LEU A 117 21.14 1.17 -1.74
CA LEU A 117 19.73 1.10 -1.42
C LEU A 117 19.25 -0.34 -1.19
N ILE A 118 19.86 -1.32 -1.88
CA ILE A 118 19.55 -2.74 -1.68
C ILE A 118 19.91 -3.15 -0.24
N VAL A 119 21.12 -2.81 0.22
CA VAL A 119 21.59 -3.14 1.57
C VAL A 119 20.71 -2.50 2.65
N ASP A 120 20.33 -1.23 2.46
CA ASP A 120 19.45 -0.52 3.38
C ASP A 120 18.07 -1.20 3.48
N LEU A 121 17.49 -1.57 2.33
CA LEU A 121 16.18 -2.21 2.28
C LEU A 121 16.19 -3.65 2.82
N GLU A 122 17.25 -4.42 2.57
CA GLU A 122 17.40 -5.76 3.16
C GLU A 122 17.50 -5.68 4.69
N SER A 123 18.18 -4.66 5.22
CA SER A 123 18.24 -4.41 6.66
C SER A 123 16.87 -4.12 7.25
N GLU A 124 16.08 -3.24 6.61
CA GLU A 124 14.69 -2.96 7.01
C GLU A 124 13.82 -4.23 6.98
N ILE A 125 13.91 -5.04 5.92
CA ILE A 125 13.16 -6.29 5.79
C ILE A 125 13.48 -7.27 6.94
N LYS A 126 14.77 -7.41 7.29
CA LYS A 126 15.20 -8.27 8.41
C LYS A 126 14.68 -7.75 9.76
N LEU A 127 14.53 -6.43 9.92
CA LEU A 127 14.06 -5.81 11.17
C LEU A 127 12.56 -5.98 11.42
N VAL A 128 11.70 -5.90 10.40
CA VAL A 128 10.23 -5.89 10.57
C VAL A 128 9.71 -7.09 11.36
N LYS A 129 10.39 -8.25 11.33
CA LYS A 129 9.94 -9.48 12.00
C LYS A 129 11.03 -10.17 12.84
N ARG A 130 11.96 -9.41 13.43
CA ARG A 130 13.09 -9.92 14.24
C ARG A 130 12.69 -10.89 15.37
N ASN A 131 11.45 -10.84 15.86
CA ASN A 131 10.95 -11.65 16.98
C ASN A 131 10.35 -13.01 16.58
N SER A 132 10.49 -13.43 15.32
CA SER A 132 9.86 -14.64 14.78
C SER A 132 10.60 -15.94 15.07
N PHE A 133 11.86 -15.86 15.47
CA PHE A 133 12.82 -16.96 15.41
C PHE A 133 12.78 -17.95 16.57
N ILE A 134 11.86 -17.83 17.52
CA ILE A 134 12.06 -18.52 18.79
C ILE A 134 11.55 -19.98 18.80
N PHE A 135 10.58 -20.41 17.98
CA PHE A 135 9.97 -21.74 18.22
C PHE A 135 9.47 -22.58 17.02
N ASP A 136 9.59 -22.15 15.76
CA ASP A 136 9.16 -22.94 14.59
C ASP A 136 10.23 -22.98 13.49
N ASN A 137 10.38 -24.13 12.81
CA ASN A 137 11.30 -24.30 11.66
C ASN A 137 10.97 -23.36 10.50
N THR A 138 9.71 -22.95 10.38
CA THR A 138 9.22 -22.02 9.37
C THR A 138 8.07 -21.18 9.91
N LYS A 139 8.07 -19.88 9.65
CA LYS A 139 6.94 -18.99 9.95
C LYS A 139 6.43 -18.28 8.70
N GLU A 140 5.12 -18.24 8.53
CA GLU A 140 4.50 -17.61 7.37
C GLU A 140 3.74 -16.34 7.74
N TYR A 141 3.85 -15.33 6.88
CA TYR A 141 3.09 -14.09 6.95
C TYR A 141 2.40 -13.84 5.62
N SER A 142 1.12 -13.50 5.66
CA SER A 142 0.32 -13.23 4.47
C SER A 142 -0.19 -11.78 4.45
N PHE A 143 -0.37 -11.25 3.24
CA PHE A 143 -0.95 -9.93 2.99
C PHE A 143 -1.71 -9.97 1.67
N GLU A 144 -2.99 -9.65 1.69
CA GLU A 144 -3.77 -9.42 0.47
C GLU A 144 -3.65 -7.93 0.12
N SER A 145 -3.10 -7.61 -1.06
CA SER A 145 -3.00 -6.22 -1.48
C SER A 145 -4.37 -5.66 -1.86
N PRO A 146 -4.54 -4.32 -1.89
CA PRO A 146 -5.81 -3.72 -2.30
C PRO A 146 -6.16 -3.91 -3.79
N LEU A 147 -5.25 -4.48 -4.59
CA LEU A 147 -5.53 -5.00 -5.94
C LEU A 147 -5.95 -6.48 -5.93
N ASN A 148 -6.32 -7.02 -4.76
CA ASN A 148 -6.71 -8.41 -4.56
C ASN A 148 -5.61 -9.39 -4.99
N ARG A 149 -4.36 -9.10 -4.60
CA ARG A 149 -3.20 -9.96 -4.87
C ARG A 149 -2.62 -10.56 -3.60
N ASN A 150 -2.41 -11.87 -3.62
CA ASN A 150 -1.90 -12.59 -2.47
C ASN A 150 -0.39 -12.42 -2.34
N HIS A 151 0.07 -11.96 -1.19
CA HIS A 151 1.48 -11.86 -0.86
C HIS A 151 1.78 -12.76 0.33
N ARG A 152 2.94 -13.42 0.28
CA ARG A 152 3.34 -14.38 1.32
C ARG A 152 4.83 -14.29 1.58
N ALA A 153 5.22 -14.21 2.84
CA ALA A 153 6.61 -14.25 3.28
C ALA A 153 6.81 -15.49 4.15
N VAL A 154 7.75 -16.34 3.76
CA VAL A 154 8.08 -17.58 4.45
C VAL A 154 9.47 -17.41 5.06
N TYR A 155 9.51 -17.36 6.39
CA TYR A 155 10.74 -17.24 7.17
C TYR A 155 11.26 -18.62 7.49
N TYR A 156 12.47 -18.91 7.04
CA TYR A 156 13.27 -20.07 7.41
C TYR A 156 14.38 -19.63 8.37
N ILE A 157 15.16 -20.59 8.87
CA ILE A 157 16.31 -20.32 9.75
C ILE A 157 17.37 -19.46 9.06
N ASP A 158 17.63 -19.70 7.77
CA ASP A 158 18.73 -19.13 7.00
C ASP A 158 18.31 -18.09 5.96
N LYS A 159 17.00 -17.99 5.67
CA LYS A 159 16.49 -17.07 4.65
C LYS A 159 15.03 -16.68 4.86
N ILE A 160 14.60 -15.67 4.10
CA ILE A 160 13.21 -15.29 3.92
C ILE A 160 12.89 -15.40 2.43
N GLU A 161 11.81 -16.10 2.09
CA GLU A 161 11.27 -16.17 0.73
C GLU A 161 9.99 -15.36 0.61
N PHE A 162 9.90 -14.54 -0.43
CA PHE A 162 8.74 -13.69 -0.70
C PHE A 162 8.05 -14.16 -1.96
N TYR A 163 6.73 -14.30 -1.89
CA TYR A 163 5.87 -14.74 -2.97
C TYR A 163 4.79 -13.71 -3.24
N VAL A 164 4.45 -13.57 -4.52
CA VAL A 164 3.22 -12.90 -4.97
C VAL A 164 2.44 -13.88 -5.83
N GLU A 165 1.20 -14.12 -5.47
CA GLU A 165 0.41 -15.28 -5.85
C GLU A 165 1.17 -16.58 -5.56
N LYS A 166 1.83 -17.12 -6.58
CA LYS A 166 2.60 -18.38 -6.52
C LYS A 166 4.05 -18.20 -6.97
N GLU A 167 4.43 -17.00 -7.38
CA GLU A 167 5.76 -16.69 -7.91
C GLU A 167 6.68 -16.22 -6.78
N ASN A 168 7.86 -16.84 -6.64
CA ASN A 168 8.90 -16.32 -5.75
C ASN A 168 9.46 -15.03 -6.37
N ILE A 169 9.26 -13.91 -5.69
CA ILE A 169 9.67 -12.59 -6.17
C ILE A 169 11.01 -12.14 -5.58
N ALA A 170 11.43 -12.70 -4.46
CA ALA A 170 12.69 -12.41 -3.79
C ALA A 170 13.04 -13.49 -2.76
N SER A 171 14.33 -13.70 -2.55
CA SER A 171 14.88 -14.47 -1.44
C SER A 171 16.01 -13.66 -0.79
N ILE A 172 15.99 -13.55 0.54
CA ILE A 172 16.99 -12.82 1.33
C ILE A 172 17.59 -13.79 2.33
N PHE A 173 18.91 -13.93 2.34
CA PHE A 173 19.64 -14.81 3.25
C PHE A 173 20.13 -14.03 4.47
N PHE A 174 20.18 -14.70 5.63
CA PHE A 174 20.64 -14.11 6.88
C PHE A 174 22.15 -14.03 6.97
#